data_AF-A0A402DD43-F1
#
_entry.id   AF-A0A402DD43-F1
#
_cell.length_a   1.000
_cell.length_b   1.000
_cell.length_c   1.000
_cell.angle_alpha   90.00
_cell.angle_beta   90.00
_cell.angle_gamma   90.00
#
_symmetry.space_group_name_H-M   'P 1'
#
loop_
_entity.id
_entity.type
_entity.pdbx_description
1 polymer ?
#
loop_
_entity_poly.entity_id
_entity_poly.type
_entity_poly.pdbx_seq_one_letter_code
_entity_poly.pdbx_strand_id
1 'polypeptide(L)'
;MTFNPHHCHNEREVESKLIVQYLLPKLGYNAEHWYQQVSFGKVRLDFLVSAQKPINKRQFFASHCLIIEAKNPREKLINHRHRLGYYLNYFKVQWGLLTNGDEIQLYRRKPDKIYLVFRCSGLEIASHLEQLKSLIGYETLSLGIPPLNSPTINHRNPMKTIAIYHHKGGVGKTTVATNLAAALSKKGKRVLLIDIDAQANSTFAVGLIKFQFDDDDDLKDKNVFHLLDNSNRIFIENIVRKSQGFNHPEIDVIPSHISLIANQAKIKDNAAVFARLARKLEKVNNQYDIVIIDAPPALDLYARIALIAADYLIIPSDLKPFSNQGLDSVKNFVQEEINESRGDLGKPTLQILGVLPSKISTHAQYLKYNFPKQKQVIPDKYNLPLMESTISERMPLSRCINQYVTVGDLEIPAPQSIIDYAEHQADAGVSAAEFEALAIEVLAKIGVK
;
A
#
# COMPACT_ATOMS: atom_id res chain seq x y z
N MET A 1 -13.96 13.99 -35.10
CA MET A 1 -12.88 14.99 -34.99
C MET A 1 -12.21 14.85 -33.63
N THR A 2 -10.88 14.86 -33.61
CA THR A 2 -10.05 14.89 -32.39
C THR A 2 -9.81 16.35 -32.00
N PHE A 3 -9.76 16.63 -30.70
CA PHE A 3 -9.40 17.98 -30.22
C PHE A 3 -7.90 18.21 -30.41
N ASN A 4 -7.52 19.41 -30.84
CA ASN A 4 -6.13 19.83 -30.91
C ASN A 4 -5.96 21.12 -30.07
N PRO A 5 -5.20 21.08 -28.96
CA PRO A 5 -5.04 22.22 -28.08
C PRO A 5 -4.31 23.40 -28.72
N HIS A 6 -3.52 23.17 -29.77
CA HIS A 6 -2.83 24.24 -30.51
C HIS A 6 -3.79 25.21 -31.21
N HIS A 7 -5.07 24.84 -31.37
CA HIS A 7 -6.10 25.73 -31.88
C HIS A 7 -6.71 26.65 -30.82
N CYS A 8 -6.27 26.56 -29.56
CA CYS A 8 -6.69 27.45 -28.48
C CYS A 8 -5.55 28.44 -28.17
N HIS A 9 -5.81 29.72 -28.33
CA HIS A 9 -4.85 30.80 -28.09
C HIS A 9 -5.20 31.64 -26.85
N ASN A 10 -6.41 31.50 -26.32
CA ASN A 10 -6.89 32.21 -25.14
C ASN A 10 -7.91 31.37 -24.35
N GLU A 11 -8.25 31.81 -23.14
CA GLU A 11 -9.19 31.13 -22.23
C GLU A 11 -10.56 30.91 -22.87
N ARG A 12 -11.12 31.88 -23.59
CA ARG A 12 -12.42 31.74 -24.28
C ARG A 12 -12.41 30.63 -25.33
N GLU A 13 -11.28 30.41 -25.99
CA GLU A 13 -11.14 29.32 -26.96
C GLU A 13 -11.02 27.96 -26.27
N VAL A 14 -10.39 27.88 -25.10
CA VAL A 14 -10.43 26.67 -24.26
C VAL A 14 -11.87 26.38 -23.84
N GLU A 15 -12.61 27.38 -23.37
CA GLU A 15 -14.02 27.22 -23.01
C GLU A 15 -14.88 26.74 -24.19
N SER A 16 -14.80 27.43 -25.32
CA SER A 16 -15.65 27.14 -26.48
C SER A 16 -15.24 25.88 -27.24
N LYS A 17 -13.97 25.72 -27.60
CA LYS A 17 -13.48 24.63 -28.47
C LYS A 17 -13.27 23.32 -27.69
N LEU A 18 -12.66 23.38 -26.50
CA LEU A 18 -12.45 22.18 -25.68
C LEU A 18 -13.69 21.81 -24.88
N ILE A 19 -14.19 22.70 -24.04
CA ILE A 19 -15.22 22.32 -23.06
C ILE A 19 -16.59 22.17 -23.75
N VAL A 20 -17.08 23.22 -24.42
CA VAL A 20 -18.44 23.25 -24.98
C VAL A 20 -18.58 22.41 -26.24
N GLN A 21 -17.70 22.57 -27.23
CA GLN A 21 -17.84 21.90 -28.52
C GLN A 21 -17.37 20.44 -28.49
N TYR A 22 -16.40 20.09 -27.64
CA TYR A 22 -15.77 18.77 -27.66
C TYR A 22 -16.12 17.93 -26.42
N LEU A 23 -15.74 18.39 -25.23
CA LEU A 23 -15.73 17.57 -24.02
C LEU A 23 -17.14 17.29 -23.49
N LEU A 24 -17.97 18.32 -23.27
CA LEU A 24 -19.30 18.15 -22.70
C LEU A 24 -20.22 17.25 -23.54
N PRO A 25 -20.32 17.41 -24.88
CA PRO A 25 -21.11 16.50 -25.70
C PRO A 25 -20.59 15.06 -25.64
N LYS A 26 -19.26 14.89 -25.63
CA LYS A 26 -18.64 13.56 -25.51
C LYS A 26 -18.83 12.93 -24.14
N LEU A 27 -19.02 13.73 -23.09
CA LEU A 27 -19.39 13.25 -21.76
C LEU A 27 -20.89 12.98 -21.60
N GLY A 28 -21.70 13.21 -22.63
CA GLY A 28 -23.16 12.98 -22.63
C GLY A 28 -23.99 14.16 -22.13
N TYR A 29 -23.39 15.35 -21.96
CA TYR A 29 -24.12 16.56 -21.55
C TYR A 29 -24.65 17.33 -22.77
N ASN A 30 -25.89 17.80 -22.67
CA ASN A 30 -26.48 18.73 -23.63
C ASN A 30 -26.50 20.16 -23.03
N ALA A 31 -26.97 21.14 -23.80
CA ALA A 31 -27.00 22.55 -23.38
C ALA A 31 -27.89 22.83 -22.14
N GLU A 32 -28.81 21.93 -21.77
CA GLU A 32 -29.64 22.10 -20.57
C GLU A 32 -28.91 21.67 -19.28
N HIS A 33 -27.80 20.93 -19.40
CA HIS A 33 -27.10 20.31 -18.27
C HIS A 33 -25.94 21.15 -17.74
N TRP A 34 -25.66 22.33 -18.29
CA TRP A 34 -24.58 23.17 -17.80
C TRP A 34 -24.89 24.65 -17.92
N TYR A 35 -24.24 25.40 -17.05
CA TYR A 35 -24.33 26.85 -16.98
C TYR A 35 -22.93 27.43 -17.01
N GLN A 36 -22.70 28.39 -17.90
CA GLN A 36 -21.44 29.12 -18.00
C GLN A 36 -21.51 30.42 -17.18
N GLN A 37 -20.38 30.82 -16.58
CA GLN A 37 -20.21 32.05 -15.81
C GLN A 37 -21.23 32.22 -14.68
N VAL A 38 -21.42 31.18 -13.88
CA VAL A 38 -22.40 31.17 -12.78
C VAL A 38 -21.87 31.92 -11.57
N SER A 39 -22.67 32.82 -11.03
CA SER A 39 -22.29 33.63 -9.86
C SER A 39 -23.15 33.27 -8.63
N PHE A 40 -22.47 32.95 -7.53
CA PHE A 40 -23.06 32.66 -6.21
C PHE A 40 -22.41 33.59 -5.18
N GLY A 41 -23.08 34.69 -4.85
CA GLY A 41 -22.51 35.72 -3.99
C GLY A 41 -21.20 36.27 -4.59
N LYS A 42 -20.08 36.07 -3.88
CA LYS A 42 -18.73 36.50 -4.32
C LYS A 42 -18.01 35.47 -5.21
N VAL A 43 -18.57 34.27 -5.39
CA VAL A 43 -17.94 33.20 -6.17
C VAL A 43 -18.46 33.21 -7.60
N ARG A 44 -17.55 33.21 -8.57
CA ARG A 44 -17.86 33.05 -10.00
C ARG A 44 -17.17 31.80 -10.52
N LEU A 45 -17.97 30.87 -11.04
CA LEU A 45 -17.53 29.62 -11.67
C LEU A 45 -17.52 29.79 -13.18
N ASP A 46 -16.53 29.22 -13.86
CA ASP A 46 -16.51 29.23 -15.33
C ASP A 46 -17.63 28.33 -15.87
N PHE A 47 -17.75 27.10 -15.35
CA PHE A 47 -18.87 26.21 -15.62
C PHE A 47 -19.36 25.46 -14.37
N LEU A 48 -20.68 25.36 -14.25
CA LEU A 48 -21.37 24.41 -13.40
C LEU A 48 -22.14 23.44 -14.28
N VAL A 49 -21.76 22.16 -14.25
CA VAL A 49 -22.45 21.07 -14.94
C VAL A 49 -23.28 20.32 -13.91
N SER A 50 -24.52 20.00 -14.25
CA SER A 50 -25.47 19.27 -13.41
C SER A 50 -26.17 18.18 -14.21
N ALA A 51 -26.08 16.95 -13.73
CA ALA A 51 -26.74 15.79 -14.34
C ALA A 51 -28.22 15.64 -13.91
N GLN A 52 -28.73 16.59 -13.11
CA GLN A 52 -30.16 16.73 -12.82
C GLN A 52 -30.62 18.16 -13.10
N LYS A 53 -31.86 18.32 -13.54
CA LYS A 53 -32.46 19.66 -13.69
C LYS A 53 -32.52 20.31 -12.29
N PRO A 54 -31.78 21.41 -12.06
CA PRO A 54 -31.81 22.06 -10.77
C PRO A 54 -33.21 22.65 -10.53
N ILE A 55 -33.67 22.58 -9.27
CA ILE A 55 -34.99 23.11 -8.87
C ILE A 55 -35.02 24.63 -9.09
N ASN A 56 -33.87 25.31 -8.99
CA ASN A 56 -33.61 26.67 -9.46
C ASN A 56 -32.08 26.95 -9.49
N LYS A 57 -31.65 28.14 -9.96
CA LYS A 57 -30.23 28.56 -10.04
C LYS A 57 -29.45 28.49 -8.71
N ARG A 58 -30.11 28.30 -7.56
CA ARG A 58 -29.50 28.29 -6.21
C ARG A 58 -29.65 26.97 -5.47
N GLN A 59 -30.36 25.99 -6.02
CA GLN A 59 -30.58 24.68 -5.40
C GLN A 59 -30.24 23.58 -6.40
N PHE A 60 -29.02 23.06 -6.26
CA PHE A 60 -28.51 21.93 -7.01
C PHE A 60 -28.03 20.83 -6.05
N PHE A 61 -28.15 19.58 -6.47
CA PHE A 61 -27.65 18.44 -5.70
C PHE A 61 -26.15 18.29 -5.94
N ALA A 62 -25.34 18.66 -4.95
CA ALA A 62 -23.88 18.68 -5.07
C ALA A 62 -23.25 17.33 -5.47
N SER A 63 -23.93 16.21 -5.20
CA SER A 63 -23.50 14.86 -5.63
C SER A 63 -23.65 14.58 -7.13
N HIS A 64 -24.41 15.41 -7.86
CA HIS A 64 -24.69 15.26 -9.30
C HIS A 64 -24.01 16.34 -10.14
N CYS A 65 -23.12 17.12 -9.52
CA CYS A 65 -22.52 18.30 -10.14
C CYS A 65 -21.03 18.10 -10.43
N LEU A 66 -20.56 18.80 -11.46
CA LEU A 66 -19.15 18.95 -11.82
C LEU A 66 -18.87 20.45 -11.98
N ILE A 67 -17.82 20.94 -11.32
CA ILE A 67 -17.30 22.29 -11.55
C ILE A 67 -16.16 22.21 -12.56
N ILE A 68 -16.18 23.04 -13.60
CA ILE A 68 -15.07 23.13 -14.56
C ILE A 68 -14.52 24.55 -14.53
N GLU A 69 -13.20 24.66 -14.40
CA GLU A 69 -12.45 25.90 -14.49
C GLU A 69 -11.52 25.82 -15.71
N ALA A 70 -11.66 26.78 -16.62
CA ALA A 70 -10.82 26.94 -17.79
C ALA A 70 -9.80 28.04 -17.54
N LYS A 71 -8.58 27.93 -18.06
CA LYS A 71 -7.57 28.98 -17.96
C LYS A 71 -6.93 29.22 -19.32
N ASN A 72 -6.24 30.35 -19.45
CA ASN A 72 -5.47 30.64 -20.65
C ASN A 72 -4.42 29.54 -20.90
N PRO A 73 -4.18 29.08 -22.14
CA PRO A 73 -3.14 28.09 -22.44
C PRO A 73 -1.74 28.39 -21.86
N ARG A 74 -1.42 29.68 -21.68
CA ARG A 74 -0.14 30.13 -21.12
C ARG A 74 -0.05 30.03 -19.59
N GLU A 75 -1.16 29.80 -18.89
CA GLU A 75 -1.21 29.73 -17.44
C GLU A 75 -0.91 28.33 -16.91
N LYS A 76 -0.20 28.26 -15.77
CA LYS A 76 0.11 26.99 -15.09
C LYS A 76 -1.04 26.61 -14.15
N LEU A 77 -1.63 25.44 -14.38
CA LEU A 77 -2.80 24.97 -13.62
C LEU A 77 -2.58 24.88 -12.10
N ILE A 78 -1.35 24.62 -11.65
CA ILE A 78 -1.01 24.54 -10.22
C ILE A 78 -1.41 25.80 -9.44
N ASN A 79 -1.35 26.98 -10.07
CA ASN A 79 -1.69 28.26 -9.46
C ASN A 79 -3.19 28.41 -9.17
N HIS A 80 -4.04 27.62 -9.85
CA HIS A 80 -5.50 27.70 -9.74
C HIS A 80 -6.09 26.53 -8.93
N ARG A 81 -5.25 25.55 -8.54
CA ARG A 81 -5.67 24.38 -7.77
C ARG A 81 -6.32 24.77 -6.43
N HIS A 82 -5.73 25.73 -5.70
CA HIS A 82 -6.28 26.18 -4.43
C HIS A 82 -7.69 26.79 -4.58
N ARG A 83 -7.88 27.59 -5.64
CA ARG A 83 -9.17 28.21 -5.97
C ARG A 83 -10.23 27.16 -6.32
N LEU A 84 -9.90 26.18 -7.16
CA LEU A 84 -10.80 25.04 -7.43
C LEU A 84 -11.14 24.27 -6.14
N GLY A 85 -10.15 24.06 -5.26
CA GLY A 85 -10.37 23.40 -3.97
C GLY A 85 -11.35 24.16 -3.07
N TYR A 86 -11.20 25.49 -3.01
CA TYR A 86 -12.15 26.36 -2.32
C TYR A 86 -13.57 26.22 -2.89
N TYR A 87 -13.73 26.21 -4.22
CA TYR A 87 -15.05 26.04 -4.85
C TYR A 87 -15.70 24.72 -4.53
N LEU A 88 -14.97 23.62 -4.68
CA LEU A 88 -15.49 22.28 -4.39
C LEU A 88 -15.92 22.15 -2.92
N ASN A 89 -15.14 22.70 -1.99
CA ASN A 89 -15.48 22.70 -0.57
C ASN A 89 -16.68 23.60 -0.25
N TYR A 90 -16.72 24.80 -0.82
CA TYR A 90 -17.80 25.76 -0.60
C TYR A 90 -19.16 25.20 -1.07
N PHE A 91 -19.22 24.62 -2.27
CA PHE A 91 -20.46 24.06 -2.83
C PHE A 91 -20.70 22.59 -2.45
N LYS A 92 -19.78 21.99 -1.69
CA LYS A 92 -19.76 20.56 -1.34
C LYS A 92 -19.79 19.62 -2.56
N VAL A 93 -19.36 20.10 -3.74
CA VAL A 93 -19.33 19.33 -5.00
C VAL A 93 -18.17 18.32 -4.98
N GLN A 94 -18.41 17.11 -5.49
CA GLN A 94 -17.43 16.02 -5.41
C GLN A 94 -16.32 16.13 -6.46
N TRP A 95 -16.63 16.61 -7.67
CA TRP A 95 -15.73 16.60 -8.82
C TRP A 95 -15.44 17.99 -9.35
N GLY A 96 -14.17 18.25 -9.66
CA GLY A 96 -13.74 19.48 -10.34
C GLY A 96 -12.74 19.20 -11.44
N LEU A 97 -12.94 19.77 -12.62
CA LEU A 97 -12.01 19.71 -13.74
C LEU A 97 -11.32 21.06 -13.90
N LEU A 98 -10.00 21.03 -14.04
CA LEU A 98 -9.17 22.20 -14.28
C LEU A 98 -8.39 21.99 -15.58
N THR A 99 -8.46 22.94 -16.50
CA THR A 99 -7.77 22.82 -17.79
C THR A 99 -7.35 24.17 -18.36
N ASN A 100 -6.27 24.17 -19.13
CA ASN A 100 -5.82 25.29 -19.95
C ASN A 100 -5.82 24.92 -21.45
N GLY A 101 -6.46 23.81 -21.84
CA GLY A 101 -6.40 23.28 -23.20
C GLY A 101 -5.29 22.24 -23.35
N ASP A 102 -4.04 22.62 -23.05
CA ASP A 102 -2.86 21.74 -23.19
C ASP A 102 -2.83 20.62 -22.15
N GLU A 103 -3.37 20.88 -20.95
CA GLU A 103 -3.46 19.92 -19.87
C GLU A 103 -4.89 19.84 -19.34
N ILE A 104 -5.36 18.63 -19.07
CA ILE A 104 -6.64 18.37 -18.39
C ILE A 104 -6.35 17.66 -17.07
N GLN A 105 -6.80 18.24 -15.97
CA GLN A 105 -6.69 17.68 -14.62
C GLN A 105 -8.07 17.49 -14.02
N LEU A 106 -8.36 16.28 -13.53
CA LEU A 106 -9.58 15.98 -12.81
C LEU A 106 -9.27 15.78 -11.33
N TYR A 107 -10.01 16.48 -10.48
CA TYR A 107 -9.87 16.45 -9.03
C TYR A 107 -11.12 15.91 -8.34
N ARG A 108 -10.90 15.18 -7.24
CA ARG A 108 -11.97 14.73 -6.34
C ARG A 108 -11.83 15.38 -4.97
N ARG A 109 -12.94 15.89 -4.44
CA ARG A 109 -13.06 16.46 -3.10
C ARG A 109 -13.14 15.36 -2.03
N LYS A 110 -12.37 15.53 -0.96
CA LYS A 110 -12.62 14.93 0.37
C LYS A 110 -12.74 16.07 1.40
N PRO A 111 -13.21 15.82 2.64
CA PRO A 111 -13.59 16.87 3.59
C PRO A 111 -12.63 18.07 3.74
N ASP A 112 -11.31 17.85 3.61
CA ASP A 112 -10.30 18.91 3.84
C ASP A 112 -9.31 19.15 2.68
N LYS A 113 -9.41 18.42 1.57
CA LYS A 113 -8.49 18.57 0.42
C LYS A 113 -9.05 18.00 -0.88
N ILE A 114 -8.49 18.46 -2.00
CA ILE A 114 -8.73 17.90 -3.33
C ILE A 114 -7.54 17.07 -3.81
N TYR A 115 -7.83 15.93 -4.42
CA TYR A 115 -6.84 14.97 -4.92
C TYR A 115 -6.94 14.89 -6.44
N LEU A 116 -5.80 14.93 -7.12
CA LEU A 116 -5.74 14.68 -8.55
C LEU A 116 -6.08 13.20 -8.78
N VAL A 117 -7.11 12.94 -9.57
CA VAL A 117 -7.59 11.58 -9.92
C VAL A 117 -7.17 11.20 -11.33
N PHE A 118 -7.10 12.18 -12.22
CA PHE A 118 -6.74 11.96 -13.62
C PHE A 118 -6.00 13.18 -14.16
N ARG A 119 -5.02 12.94 -15.03
CA ARG A 119 -4.28 13.95 -15.77
C ARG A 119 -3.93 13.39 -17.14
N CYS A 120 -4.12 14.18 -18.19
CA CYS A 120 -3.59 13.89 -19.53
C CYS A 120 -3.25 15.18 -20.28
N SER A 121 -2.51 15.06 -21.38
CA SER A 121 -2.38 16.15 -22.34
C SER A 121 -3.69 16.37 -23.12
N GLY A 122 -3.92 17.60 -23.58
CA GLY A 122 -4.98 17.95 -24.52
C GLY A 122 -4.91 17.14 -25.82
N LEU A 123 -3.72 16.77 -26.28
CA LEU A 123 -3.54 15.90 -27.45
C LEU A 123 -4.03 14.47 -27.20
N GLU A 124 -3.96 14.01 -25.96
CA GLU A 124 -4.33 12.64 -25.56
C GLU A 124 -5.79 12.54 -25.12
N ILE A 125 -6.53 13.64 -25.01
CA ILE A 125 -7.88 13.61 -24.42
C ILE A 125 -8.82 12.62 -25.14
N ALA A 126 -8.64 12.42 -26.44
CA ALA A 126 -9.45 11.49 -27.23
C ALA A 126 -9.30 10.03 -26.76
N SER A 127 -8.10 9.58 -26.38
CA SER A 127 -7.87 8.21 -25.89
C SER A 127 -8.39 8.00 -24.47
N HIS A 128 -8.60 9.08 -23.71
CA HIS A 128 -9.08 9.02 -22.33
C HIS A 128 -10.57 9.36 -22.16
N LEU A 129 -11.33 9.50 -23.25
CA LEU A 129 -12.76 9.85 -23.16
C LEU A 129 -13.59 8.84 -22.39
N GLU A 130 -13.37 7.54 -22.58
CA GLU A 130 -14.12 6.52 -21.84
C GLU A 130 -13.80 6.54 -20.34
N GLN A 131 -12.55 6.86 -19.99
CA GLN A 131 -12.15 7.07 -18.59
C GLN A 131 -12.83 8.30 -17.98
N LEU A 132 -12.88 9.41 -18.72
CA LEU A 132 -13.54 10.63 -18.25
C LEU A 132 -15.06 10.47 -18.16
N LYS A 133 -15.70 9.85 -19.17
CA LYS A 133 -17.14 9.52 -19.18
C LYS A 133 -17.51 8.70 -17.96
N SER A 134 -16.74 7.67 -17.68
CA SER A 134 -17.07 6.80 -16.56
C SER A 134 -16.87 7.51 -15.21
N LEU A 135 -16.00 8.52 -15.09
CA LEU A 135 -15.77 9.27 -13.83
C LEU A 135 -16.73 10.45 -13.63
N ILE A 136 -17.01 11.21 -14.70
CA ILE A 136 -17.75 12.48 -14.67
C ILE A 136 -18.74 12.66 -15.82
N GLY A 137 -19.06 11.60 -16.56
CA GLY A 137 -20.07 11.63 -17.62
C GLY A 137 -21.49 11.80 -17.06
N TYR A 138 -22.42 12.16 -17.96
CA TYR A 138 -23.81 12.44 -17.61
C TYR A 138 -24.49 11.28 -16.90
N GLU A 139 -24.45 10.07 -17.46
CA GLU A 139 -25.06 8.87 -16.84
C GLU A 139 -24.48 8.63 -15.44
N THR A 140 -23.15 8.70 -15.36
CA THR A 140 -22.36 8.56 -14.14
C THR A 140 -22.79 9.54 -13.03
N LEU A 141 -22.91 10.84 -13.35
CA LEU A 141 -23.31 11.84 -12.35
C LEU A 141 -24.82 11.85 -12.10
N SER A 142 -25.64 11.41 -13.06
CA SER A 142 -27.10 11.33 -12.92
C SER A 142 -27.54 10.33 -11.85
N LEU A 143 -26.72 9.29 -11.61
CA LEU A 143 -26.98 8.28 -10.59
C LEU A 143 -26.89 8.83 -9.17
N GLY A 144 -26.30 10.02 -8.94
CA GLY A 144 -26.19 10.65 -7.62
C GLY A 144 -25.33 9.93 -6.60
N ILE A 145 -24.85 8.78 -7.03
CA ILE A 145 -24.00 7.81 -6.38
C ILE A 145 -22.75 7.81 -7.26
N PRO A 146 -21.54 7.94 -6.70
CA PRO A 146 -20.34 7.87 -7.53
C PRO A 146 -20.41 6.59 -8.36
N PRO A 147 -20.16 6.68 -9.67
CA PRO A 147 -20.31 5.55 -10.59
C PRO A 147 -19.47 4.40 -10.05
N LEU A 148 -20.14 3.29 -9.72
CA LEU A 148 -19.48 2.02 -9.63
C LEU A 148 -18.98 1.72 -11.06
N ASN A 149 -17.66 1.78 -11.24
CA ASN A 149 -16.91 1.35 -12.42
C ASN A 149 -16.61 2.45 -13.46
N SER A 150 -15.56 3.21 -13.19
CA SER A 150 -14.66 3.87 -14.16
C SER A 150 -13.32 3.13 -14.17
N PRO A 151 -12.55 3.14 -15.27
CA PRO A 151 -11.69 2.03 -15.69
C PRO A 151 -10.73 1.66 -14.56
N THR A 152 -10.97 0.46 -14.06
CA THR A 152 -10.33 -0.18 -12.92
C THR A 152 -10.08 0.73 -11.70
N ILE A 153 -11.17 1.12 -11.01
CA ILE A 153 -11.25 0.58 -9.64
C ILE A 153 -11.25 -0.93 -9.87
N ASN A 154 -10.05 -1.55 -9.89
CA ASN A 154 -9.97 -2.96 -9.54
C ASN A 154 -10.90 -3.09 -8.33
N HIS A 155 -11.69 -4.15 -8.22
CA HIS A 155 -11.88 -4.69 -6.89
C HIS A 155 -10.46 -4.89 -6.35
N ARG A 156 -9.86 -3.83 -5.81
CA ARG A 156 -8.64 -3.87 -5.05
C ARG A 156 -9.15 -4.68 -3.90
N ASN A 157 -8.74 -5.94 -3.89
CA ASN A 157 -8.96 -6.74 -2.74
C ASN A 157 -8.59 -5.88 -1.55
N PRO A 158 -9.43 -5.85 -0.50
CA PRO A 158 -9.10 -5.11 0.69
C PRO A 158 -7.66 -5.46 1.06
N MET A 159 -6.88 -4.45 1.46
CA MET A 159 -5.48 -4.62 1.83
C MET A 159 -5.38 -5.83 2.76
N LYS A 160 -4.52 -6.76 2.41
CA LYS A 160 -4.32 -7.98 3.20
C LYS A 160 -3.10 -7.81 4.09
N THR A 161 -3.28 -8.02 5.39
CA THR A 161 -2.17 -7.94 6.34
C THR A 161 -1.69 -9.34 6.70
N ILE A 162 -0.39 -9.61 6.57
CA ILE A 162 0.21 -10.92 6.81
C ILE A 162 1.31 -10.75 7.87
N ALA A 163 1.17 -11.43 8.99
CA ALA A 163 2.23 -11.53 9.98
C ALA A 163 3.15 -12.72 9.66
N ILE A 164 4.45 -12.51 9.80
CA ILE A 164 5.46 -13.57 9.79
C ILE A 164 5.90 -13.79 11.24
N TYR A 165 5.49 -14.91 11.84
CA TYR A 165 5.72 -15.14 13.26
C TYR A 165 5.99 -16.60 13.60
N HIS A 166 6.91 -16.79 14.54
CA HIS A 166 7.20 -18.05 15.23
C HIS A 166 7.98 -17.72 16.50
N HIS A 167 7.61 -18.36 17.61
CA HIS A 167 8.24 -18.14 18.92
C HIS A 167 9.74 -18.50 18.96
N LYS A 168 10.24 -19.26 17.96
CA LYS A 168 11.63 -19.71 17.89
C LYS A 168 12.45 -18.68 17.10
N GLY A 169 13.60 -18.31 17.66
CA GLY A 169 14.60 -17.51 16.97
C GLY A 169 15.25 -18.26 15.79
N GLY A 170 15.74 -17.52 14.79
CA GLY A 170 16.60 -18.10 13.76
C GLY A 170 15.92 -18.97 12.69
N VAL A 171 14.60 -19.14 12.69
CA VAL A 171 13.84 -19.91 11.67
C VAL A 171 13.63 -19.19 10.32
N GLY A 172 14.17 -17.98 10.18
CA GLY A 172 14.12 -17.21 8.92
C GLY A 172 12.96 -16.22 8.79
N LYS A 173 12.34 -15.77 9.90
CA LYS A 173 11.23 -14.80 9.88
C LYS A 173 11.52 -13.55 9.06
N THR A 174 12.57 -12.81 9.42
CA THR A 174 13.00 -11.59 8.72
C THR A 174 13.36 -11.87 7.26
N THR A 175 14.11 -12.94 6.97
CA THR A 175 14.44 -13.33 5.59
C THR A 175 13.19 -13.59 4.76
N VAL A 176 12.19 -14.26 5.34
CA VAL A 176 10.91 -14.50 4.69
C VAL A 176 10.15 -13.18 4.51
N ALA A 177 10.05 -12.34 5.54
CA ALA A 177 9.31 -11.09 5.51
C ALA A 177 9.84 -10.13 4.43
N THR A 178 11.15 -9.88 4.40
CA THR A 178 11.77 -8.92 3.47
C THR A 178 11.71 -9.40 2.02
N ASN A 179 12.04 -10.68 1.77
CA ASN A 179 12.08 -11.22 0.41
C ASN A 179 10.69 -11.58 -0.13
N LEU A 180 9.72 -11.96 0.72
CA LEU A 180 8.32 -12.08 0.30
C LEU A 180 7.76 -10.70 -0.08
N ALA A 181 8.07 -9.64 0.70
CA ALA A 181 7.66 -8.28 0.36
C ALA A 181 8.22 -7.84 -1.00
N ALA A 182 9.50 -8.10 -1.26
CA ALA A 182 10.15 -7.85 -2.54
C ALA A 182 9.51 -8.63 -3.69
N ALA A 183 9.29 -9.95 -3.52
CA ALA A 183 8.68 -10.80 -4.53
C ALA A 183 7.23 -10.37 -4.86
N LEU A 184 6.45 -9.98 -3.85
CA LEU A 184 5.10 -9.44 -4.05
C LEU A 184 5.13 -8.09 -4.80
N SER A 185 6.11 -7.22 -4.51
CA SER A 185 6.33 -5.97 -5.27
C SER A 185 6.63 -6.24 -6.75
N LYS A 186 7.50 -7.23 -7.04
CA LYS A 186 7.80 -7.68 -8.41
C LYS A 186 6.58 -8.27 -9.14
N LYS A 187 5.60 -8.80 -8.41
CA LYS A 187 4.28 -9.20 -8.96
C LYS A 187 3.29 -8.03 -9.08
N GLY A 188 3.77 -6.79 -8.99
CA GLY A 188 2.99 -5.57 -9.20
C GLY A 188 2.10 -5.16 -8.02
N LYS A 189 2.34 -5.70 -6.81
CA LYS A 189 1.59 -5.33 -5.61
C LYS A 189 2.23 -4.13 -4.92
N ARG A 190 1.42 -3.24 -4.36
CA ARG A 190 1.88 -2.16 -3.49
C ARG A 190 2.08 -2.72 -2.09
N VAL A 191 3.33 -2.84 -1.67
CA VAL A 191 3.69 -3.56 -0.44
C VAL A 191 4.20 -2.60 0.63
N LEU A 192 3.68 -2.76 1.85
CA LEU A 192 4.22 -2.16 3.07
C LEU A 192 4.84 -3.25 3.95
N LEU A 193 6.13 -3.15 4.24
CA LEU A 193 6.81 -3.96 5.26
C LEU A 193 6.81 -3.19 6.59
N ILE A 194 6.42 -3.84 7.68
CA ILE A 194 6.46 -3.28 9.03
C ILE A 194 7.39 -4.14 9.87
N ASP A 195 8.48 -3.55 10.33
CA ASP A 195 9.36 -4.16 11.32
C ASP A 195 8.85 -3.77 12.71
N ILE A 196 8.48 -4.76 13.53
CA ILE A 196 8.07 -4.55 14.94
C ILE A 196 8.95 -5.33 15.91
N ASP A 197 10.14 -5.76 15.48
CA ASP A 197 11.15 -6.36 16.34
C ASP A 197 12.17 -5.28 16.77
N ALA A 198 12.44 -5.16 18.07
CA ALA A 198 13.43 -4.20 18.55
C ALA A 198 14.85 -4.47 18.03
N GLN A 199 15.15 -5.69 17.56
CA GLN A 199 16.41 -6.00 16.88
C GLN A 199 16.55 -5.31 15.52
N ALA A 200 15.46 -4.77 14.96
CA ALA A 200 15.44 -4.01 13.71
C ALA A 200 16.07 -4.74 12.52
N ASN A 201 16.02 -6.08 12.50
CA ASN A 201 16.66 -6.90 11.48
C ASN A 201 16.08 -6.66 10.08
N SER A 202 14.76 -6.46 9.97
CA SER A 202 14.12 -6.13 8.69
C SER A 202 14.53 -4.73 8.23
N THR A 203 14.60 -3.78 9.17
CA THR A 203 15.05 -2.40 8.92
C THR A 203 16.49 -2.36 8.42
N PHE A 204 17.38 -3.16 9.03
CA PHE A 204 18.75 -3.34 8.55
C PHE A 204 18.78 -4.00 7.17
N ALA A 205 18.07 -5.10 6.99
CA ALA A 205 18.12 -5.90 5.78
C ALA A 205 17.62 -5.16 4.52
N VAL A 206 16.77 -4.15 4.69
CA VAL A 206 16.29 -3.28 3.60
C VAL A 206 17.10 -1.98 3.45
N GLY A 207 18.25 -1.87 4.13
CA GLY A 207 19.21 -0.77 3.94
C GLY A 207 18.87 0.55 4.62
N LEU A 208 17.96 0.54 5.61
CA LEU A 208 17.54 1.77 6.29
C LEU A 208 18.41 2.18 7.48
N ILE A 209 19.21 1.26 8.03
CA ILE A 209 20.15 1.57 9.12
C ILE A 209 21.48 2.01 8.53
N LYS A 210 21.91 3.24 8.87
CA LYS A 210 23.16 3.83 8.40
C LYS A 210 24.13 4.04 9.56
N PHE A 211 24.91 3.00 9.88
CA PHE A 211 25.87 3.02 11.01
C PHE A 211 26.98 4.08 10.91
N GLN A 212 27.18 4.69 9.73
CA GLN A 212 28.25 5.66 9.49
C GLN A 212 27.80 7.12 9.61
N PHE A 213 26.49 7.39 9.81
CA PHE A 213 25.90 8.73 9.78
C PHE A 213 24.89 8.95 10.92
N ASP A 214 25.32 8.75 12.16
CA ASP A 214 24.47 8.85 13.37
C ASP A 214 23.77 10.22 13.52
N ASP A 215 24.37 11.29 13.01
CA ASP A 215 23.81 12.66 13.09
C ASP A 215 22.59 12.88 12.17
N ASP A 216 22.45 12.07 11.11
CA ASP A 216 21.35 12.14 10.14
C ASP A 216 20.27 11.06 10.36
N ASP A 217 20.45 10.17 11.35
CA ASP A 217 19.54 9.06 11.60
C ASP A 217 18.36 9.45 12.52
N ASP A 218 17.22 9.76 11.90
CA ASP A 218 15.95 10.00 12.59
C ASP A 218 15.14 8.72 12.88
N LEU A 219 15.70 7.52 12.67
CA LEU A 219 15.05 6.25 13.03
C LEU A 219 14.66 6.20 14.50
N LYS A 220 15.47 6.78 15.40
CA LYS A 220 15.17 6.82 16.84
C LYS A 220 13.86 7.54 17.16
N ASP A 221 13.48 8.53 16.34
CA ASP A 221 12.32 9.43 16.52
C ASP A 221 11.17 9.12 15.53
N LYS A 222 11.44 8.31 14.49
CA LYS A 222 10.47 7.91 13.45
C LYS A 222 10.59 6.42 13.13
N ASN A 223 10.05 5.62 14.03
CA ASN A 223 9.93 4.16 13.93
C ASN A 223 8.54 3.69 14.36
N VAL A 224 8.30 2.38 14.28
CA VAL A 224 7.03 1.74 14.63
C VAL A 224 6.53 2.08 16.03
N PHE A 225 7.41 2.30 17.02
CA PHE A 225 6.97 2.68 18.36
C PHE A 225 6.19 3.99 18.33
N HIS A 226 6.57 4.97 17.51
CA HIS A 226 5.88 6.26 17.41
C HIS A 226 4.49 6.14 16.78
N LEU A 227 4.27 5.11 15.94
CA LEU A 227 2.94 4.75 15.46
C LEU A 227 2.06 4.18 16.60
N LEU A 228 2.69 3.56 17.59
CA LEU A 228 2.07 2.91 18.75
C LEU A 228 1.96 3.83 19.98
N ASP A 229 2.81 4.85 20.16
CA ASP A 229 3.02 5.66 21.37
C ASP A 229 1.94 6.73 21.66
N ASN A 230 0.67 6.37 21.42
CA ASN A 230 -0.51 7.16 21.78
C ASN A 230 -0.47 8.67 21.50
N SER A 231 -0.18 9.06 20.25
CA SER A 231 -0.68 10.33 19.73
C SER A 231 -1.49 10.04 18.47
N ASN A 232 -2.75 10.45 18.43
CA ASN A 232 -3.55 10.45 17.19
C ASN A 232 -2.96 11.38 16.10
N ARG A 233 -1.73 11.87 16.30
CA ARG A 233 -1.00 12.84 15.49
C ARG A 233 -0.09 12.18 14.46
N ILE A 234 0.47 11.00 14.77
CA ILE A 234 1.43 10.33 13.87
C ILE A 234 0.72 9.26 13.05
N PHE A 235 0.80 9.35 11.72
CA PHE A 235 0.24 8.40 10.76
C PHE A 235 1.36 7.63 10.06
N ILE A 236 1.00 6.53 9.38
CA ILE A 236 1.94 5.72 8.59
C ILE A 236 2.72 6.60 7.61
N GLU A 237 2.04 7.54 6.96
CA GLU A 237 2.59 8.53 6.02
C GLU A 237 3.71 9.41 6.61
N ASN A 238 3.78 9.56 7.94
CA ASN A 238 4.80 10.38 8.60
C ASN A 238 6.10 9.62 8.89
N ILE A 239 6.06 8.28 8.91
CA ILE A 239 7.18 7.42 9.31
C ILE A 239 7.66 6.54 8.14
N VAL A 240 6.79 6.23 7.19
CA VAL A 240 7.09 5.33 6.08
C VAL A 240 8.26 5.82 5.24
N ARG A 241 9.15 4.88 4.87
CA ARG A 241 10.34 5.12 4.04
C ARG A 241 10.33 4.17 2.87
N LYS A 242 10.99 4.57 1.77
CA LYS A 242 11.34 3.64 0.70
C LYS A 242 12.56 2.81 1.09
N SER A 243 12.66 1.59 0.59
CA SER A 243 13.76 0.65 0.86
C SER A 243 15.11 1.00 0.19
N GLN A 244 15.28 2.23 -0.31
CA GLN A 244 16.54 2.81 -0.82
C GLN A 244 17.40 1.85 -1.66
N GLY A 245 16.85 1.33 -2.76
CA GLY A 245 17.58 0.46 -3.69
C GLY A 245 17.64 -1.02 -3.33
N PHE A 246 17.04 -1.44 -2.20
CA PHE A 246 16.92 -2.86 -1.84
C PHE A 246 16.12 -3.69 -2.87
N ASN A 247 15.13 -3.11 -3.54
CA ASN A 247 14.30 -3.82 -4.52
C ASN A 247 13.77 -2.87 -5.59
N HIS A 248 13.57 -3.37 -6.82
CA HIS A 248 12.99 -2.62 -7.93
C HIS A 248 11.75 -3.33 -8.50
N PRO A 249 10.52 -2.83 -8.29
CA PRO A 249 10.17 -1.55 -7.66
C PRO A 249 10.41 -1.51 -6.14
N GLU A 250 10.71 -0.32 -5.61
CA GLU A 250 10.93 -0.12 -4.17
C GLU A 250 9.70 -0.48 -3.35
N ILE A 251 9.95 -1.03 -2.15
CA ILE A 251 8.90 -1.30 -1.16
C ILE A 251 8.87 -0.18 -0.13
N ASP A 252 7.67 0.05 0.43
CA ASP A 252 7.51 0.94 1.57
C ASP A 252 7.79 0.17 2.87
N VAL A 253 8.44 0.83 3.82
CA VAL A 253 8.89 0.24 5.08
C VAL A 253 8.54 1.15 6.25
N ILE A 254 7.92 0.59 7.28
CA ILE A 254 7.87 1.18 8.63
C ILE A 254 9.02 0.53 9.43
N PRO A 255 10.06 1.30 9.77
CA PRO A 255 11.23 0.76 10.42
C PRO A 255 11.00 0.55 11.91
N SER A 256 11.86 -0.28 12.51
CA SER A 256 12.00 -0.49 13.94
C SER A 256 13.30 0.13 14.46
N HIS A 257 13.45 0.14 15.78
CA HIS A 257 14.64 0.65 16.46
C HIS A 257 14.80 -0.01 17.83
N ILE A 258 16.04 -0.14 18.31
CA ILE A 258 16.35 -0.78 19.62
C ILE A 258 15.65 -0.10 20.81
N SER A 259 15.28 1.18 20.67
CA SER A 259 14.53 1.92 21.68
C SER A 259 13.15 1.33 22.00
N LEU A 260 12.60 0.45 21.16
CA LEU A 260 11.37 -0.31 21.45
C LEU A 260 11.46 -1.05 22.80
N ILE A 261 12.64 -1.55 23.19
CA ILE A 261 12.83 -2.25 24.48
C ILE A 261 12.52 -1.31 25.64
N ALA A 262 13.21 -0.16 25.70
CA ALA A 262 13.03 0.81 26.77
C ALA A 262 11.63 1.45 26.75
N ASN A 263 11.06 1.60 25.55
CA ASN A 263 9.78 2.25 25.33
C ASN A 263 8.56 1.33 25.58
N GLN A 264 8.75 0.01 25.63
CA GLN A 264 7.67 -0.95 25.89
C GLN A 264 6.93 -0.64 27.20
N ALA A 265 7.68 -0.25 28.24
CA ALA A 265 7.13 0.12 29.55
C ALA A 265 6.20 1.35 29.50
N LYS A 266 6.32 2.22 28.48
CA LYS A 266 5.49 3.42 28.32
C LYS A 266 4.09 3.11 27.79
N ILE A 267 3.95 2.03 27.02
CA ILE A 267 2.72 1.70 26.30
C ILE A 267 2.01 0.44 26.81
N LYS A 268 2.69 -0.40 27.60
CA LYS A 268 2.17 -1.70 28.05
C LYS A 268 0.88 -1.62 28.87
N ASP A 269 0.68 -0.56 29.66
CA ASP A 269 -0.47 -0.42 30.56
C ASP A 269 -1.70 0.17 29.83
N ASN A 270 -1.58 0.46 28.54
CA ASN A 270 -2.63 1.06 27.73
C ASN A 270 -3.27 0.02 26.80
N ALA A 271 -4.41 -0.55 27.20
CA ALA A 271 -5.12 -1.55 26.41
C ALA A 271 -5.42 -1.13 24.96
N ALA A 272 -5.58 0.17 24.68
CA ALA A 272 -5.82 0.64 23.33
C ALA A 272 -4.64 0.39 22.38
N VAL A 273 -3.43 0.17 22.90
CA VAL A 273 -2.21 -0.07 22.09
C VAL A 273 -2.36 -1.29 21.17
N PHE A 274 -3.00 -2.36 21.64
CA PHE A 274 -3.22 -3.59 20.87
C PHE A 274 -4.02 -3.35 19.58
N ALA A 275 -4.92 -2.36 19.60
CA ALA A 275 -5.74 -2.00 18.46
C ALA A 275 -5.11 -0.93 17.56
N ARG A 276 -4.04 -0.25 17.99
CA ARG A 276 -3.51 0.94 17.30
C ARG A 276 -3.01 0.61 15.90
N LEU A 277 -2.19 -0.44 15.76
CA LEU A 277 -1.65 -0.80 14.47
C LEU A 277 -2.76 -1.14 13.48
N ALA A 278 -3.74 -1.97 13.88
CA ALA A 278 -4.91 -2.29 13.07
C ALA A 278 -5.68 -1.05 12.60
N ARG A 279 -6.01 -0.13 13.53
CA ARG A 279 -6.73 1.11 13.21
C ARG A 279 -5.94 2.07 12.32
N LYS A 280 -4.61 2.09 12.42
CA LYS A 280 -3.74 2.91 11.56
C LYS A 280 -3.66 2.32 10.15
N LEU A 281 -3.58 0.99 10.06
CA LEU A 281 -3.60 0.25 8.79
C LEU A 281 -4.92 0.47 8.03
N GLU A 282 -6.07 0.50 8.70
CA GLU A 282 -7.37 0.82 8.07
C GLU A 282 -7.36 2.15 7.31
N LYS A 283 -6.62 3.17 7.79
CA LYS A 283 -6.53 4.49 7.15
C LYS A 283 -5.75 4.47 5.84
N VAL A 284 -4.90 3.46 5.64
CA VAL A 284 -4.08 3.28 4.43
C VAL A 284 -4.52 2.09 3.58
N ASN A 285 -5.69 1.50 3.83
CA ASN A 285 -6.26 0.36 3.10
C ASN A 285 -6.28 0.55 1.57
N ASN A 286 -6.38 1.81 1.09
CA ASN A 286 -6.38 2.11 -0.34
C ASN A 286 -4.97 2.36 -0.92
N GLN A 287 -3.93 2.45 -0.09
CA GLN A 287 -2.55 2.79 -0.48
C GLN A 287 -1.71 1.53 -0.74
N TYR A 288 -2.00 0.44 -0.03
CA TYR A 288 -1.30 -0.85 -0.15
C TYR A 288 -2.26 -1.96 -0.56
N ASP A 289 -1.75 -2.94 -1.29
CA ASP A 289 -2.48 -4.18 -1.58
C ASP A 289 -2.15 -5.24 -0.50
N ILE A 290 -0.90 -5.26 -0.02
CA ILE A 290 -0.42 -6.21 0.98
C ILE A 290 0.46 -5.50 2.00
N VAL A 291 0.28 -5.85 3.27
CA VAL A 291 1.15 -5.46 4.38
C VAL A 291 1.81 -6.71 4.93
N ILE A 292 3.14 -6.72 5.05
CA ILE A 292 3.91 -7.77 5.72
C ILE A 292 4.39 -7.23 7.06
N ILE A 293 4.14 -7.95 8.16
CA ILE A 293 4.62 -7.59 9.50
C ILE A 293 5.66 -8.62 9.94
N ASP A 294 6.91 -8.19 10.13
CA ASP A 294 7.97 -9.01 10.74
C ASP A 294 7.91 -8.86 12.26
N ALA A 295 7.50 -9.93 12.94
CA ALA A 295 7.24 -9.92 14.38
C ALA A 295 8.39 -10.54 15.19
N PRO A 296 8.67 -10.03 16.41
CA PRO A 296 9.73 -10.56 17.26
C PRO A 296 9.44 -12.01 17.67
N PRO A 297 10.46 -12.82 18.03
CA PRO A 297 10.24 -14.19 18.50
C PRO A 297 9.55 -14.27 19.86
N ALA A 298 9.76 -13.29 20.74
CA ALA A 298 9.17 -13.32 22.08
C ALA A 298 7.63 -13.21 22.00
N LEU A 299 6.92 -13.98 22.83
CA LEU A 299 5.47 -13.84 23.03
C LEU A 299 5.18 -12.60 23.90
N ASP A 300 5.49 -11.42 23.38
CA ASP A 300 5.42 -10.16 24.10
C ASP A 300 4.36 -9.19 23.53
N LEU A 301 4.35 -7.96 24.05
CA LEU A 301 3.46 -6.89 23.60
C LEU A 301 3.49 -6.69 22.07
N TYR A 302 4.66 -6.71 21.46
CA TYR A 302 4.85 -6.40 20.04
C TYR A 302 4.38 -7.56 19.16
N ALA A 303 4.66 -8.80 19.55
CA ALA A 303 4.08 -9.97 18.87
C ALA A 303 2.55 -9.96 18.93
N ARG A 304 1.94 -9.61 20.07
CA ARG A 304 0.48 -9.47 20.19
C ARG A 304 -0.07 -8.40 19.25
N ILE A 305 0.55 -7.21 19.22
CA ILE A 305 0.15 -6.11 18.32
C ILE A 305 0.20 -6.56 16.84
N ALA A 306 1.27 -7.26 16.44
CA ALA A 306 1.44 -7.76 15.08
C ALA A 306 0.32 -8.73 14.67
N LEU A 307 0.06 -9.74 15.52
CA LEU A 307 -0.92 -10.79 15.23
C LEU A 307 -2.37 -10.29 15.31
N ILE A 308 -2.67 -9.36 16.23
CA ILE A 308 -3.99 -8.70 16.30
C ILE A 308 -4.24 -7.85 15.05
N ALA A 309 -3.22 -7.22 14.48
CA ALA A 309 -3.35 -6.41 13.27
C ALA A 309 -3.50 -7.26 11.99
N ALA A 310 -2.87 -8.44 11.93
CA ALA A 310 -2.80 -9.27 10.72
C ALA A 310 -4.10 -9.98 10.36
N ASP A 311 -4.41 -10.17 9.08
CA ASP A 311 -5.51 -11.02 8.63
C ASP A 311 -5.05 -12.48 8.45
N TYR A 312 -3.77 -12.65 8.12
CA TYR A 312 -3.13 -13.94 7.88
C TYR A 312 -1.84 -14.11 8.67
N LEU A 313 -1.49 -15.36 8.96
CA LEU A 313 -0.24 -15.76 9.62
C LEU A 313 0.50 -16.80 8.78
N ILE A 314 1.79 -16.54 8.51
CA ILE A 314 2.75 -17.54 8.01
C ILE A 314 3.70 -17.87 9.16
N ILE A 315 3.96 -19.17 9.36
CA ILE A 315 4.81 -19.68 10.44
C ILE A 315 6.08 -20.32 9.85
N PRO A 316 7.20 -19.59 9.68
CA PRO A 316 8.45 -20.17 9.17
C PRO A 316 9.05 -21.16 10.16
N SER A 317 9.38 -22.38 9.71
CA SER A 317 9.98 -23.42 10.55
C SER A 317 11.05 -24.21 9.79
N ASP A 318 12.15 -24.53 10.47
CA ASP A 318 13.18 -25.46 9.97
C ASP A 318 12.76 -26.94 10.04
N LEU A 319 11.53 -27.20 10.50
CA LEU A 319 10.89 -28.51 10.69
C LEU A 319 11.65 -29.47 11.63
N LYS A 320 12.65 -28.96 12.37
CA LYS A 320 13.36 -29.74 13.37
C LYS A 320 12.49 -29.94 14.62
N PRO A 321 12.70 -31.01 15.41
CA PRO A 321 11.87 -31.34 16.57
C PRO A 321 11.60 -30.16 17.52
N PHE A 322 12.63 -29.37 17.85
CA PHE A 322 12.50 -28.20 18.73
C PHE A 322 11.67 -27.05 18.13
N SER A 323 11.74 -26.81 16.83
CA SER A 323 10.89 -25.80 16.18
C SER A 323 9.43 -26.24 16.21
N ASN A 324 9.21 -27.52 15.91
CA ASN A 324 7.88 -28.09 15.87
C ASN A 324 7.22 -28.09 17.25
N GLN A 325 7.98 -28.26 18.34
CA GLN A 325 7.43 -28.24 19.70
C GLN A 325 6.62 -26.98 20.01
N GLY A 326 7.07 -25.79 19.62
CA GLY A 326 6.27 -24.60 19.89
C GLY A 326 5.42 -24.13 18.72
N LEU A 327 5.15 -24.99 17.73
CA LEU A 327 4.01 -24.78 16.83
C LEU A 327 2.69 -24.83 17.62
N ASP A 328 2.57 -25.74 18.60
CA ASP A 328 1.44 -25.78 19.52
C ASP A 328 1.34 -24.49 20.34
N SER A 329 2.48 -23.97 20.83
CA SER A 329 2.51 -22.68 21.54
C SER A 329 1.99 -21.54 20.68
N VAL A 330 2.37 -21.47 19.40
CA VAL A 330 1.85 -20.45 18.47
C VAL A 330 0.36 -20.65 18.22
N LYS A 331 -0.07 -21.90 17.99
CA LYS A 331 -1.47 -22.23 17.74
C LYS A 331 -2.37 -21.87 18.91
N ASN A 332 -2.02 -22.26 20.13
CA ASN A 332 -2.78 -21.97 21.34
C ASN A 332 -2.82 -20.47 21.60
N PHE A 333 -1.68 -19.78 21.46
CA PHE A 333 -1.63 -18.32 21.57
C PHE A 333 -2.59 -17.62 20.59
N VAL A 334 -2.64 -18.08 19.34
CA VAL A 334 -3.58 -17.54 18.34
C VAL A 334 -5.04 -17.83 18.72
N GLN A 335 -5.33 -19.06 19.12
CA GLN A 335 -6.70 -19.51 19.42
C GLN A 335 -7.27 -18.89 20.69
N GLU A 336 -6.47 -18.83 21.75
CA GLU A 336 -6.91 -18.47 23.10
C GLU A 336 -6.80 -16.96 23.35
N GLU A 337 -5.71 -16.30 22.92
CA GLU A 337 -5.48 -14.89 23.25
C GLU A 337 -5.73 -13.93 22.09
N ILE A 338 -5.19 -14.24 20.91
CA ILE A 338 -5.24 -13.32 19.76
C ILE A 338 -6.65 -13.25 19.19
N ASN A 339 -7.33 -14.37 19.01
CA ASN A 339 -8.68 -14.38 18.44
C ASN A 339 -9.72 -13.75 19.37
N GLU A 340 -9.57 -13.86 20.68
CA GLU A 340 -10.37 -13.13 21.66
C GLU A 340 -10.18 -11.61 21.47
N SER A 341 -8.93 -11.15 21.50
CA SER A 341 -8.59 -9.73 21.30
C SER A 341 -9.06 -9.17 19.95
N ARG A 342 -9.10 -10.01 18.91
CA ARG A 342 -9.61 -9.65 17.58
C ARG A 342 -11.13 -9.56 17.55
N GLY A 343 -11.81 -10.44 18.28
CA GLY A 343 -13.27 -10.42 18.45
C GLY A 343 -13.74 -9.09 19.06
N ASP A 344 -13.04 -8.60 20.08
CA ASP A 344 -13.30 -7.29 20.70
C ASP A 344 -13.16 -6.11 19.73
N LEU A 345 -12.38 -6.27 18.66
CA LEU A 345 -12.20 -5.28 17.60
C LEU A 345 -13.14 -5.49 16.40
N GLY A 346 -14.04 -6.48 16.46
CA GLY A 346 -14.89 -6.84 15.33
C GLY A 346 -14.13 -7.42 14.13
N LYS A 347 -12.90 -7.92 14.34
CA LYS A 347 -12.10 -8.55 13.29
C LYS A 347 -12.39 -10.07 13.24
N PRO A 348 -12.41 -10.68 12.04
CA PRO A 348 -12.47 -12.14 11.91
C PRO A 348 -11.27 -12.83 12.57
N THR A 349 -11.40 -14.12 12.88
CA THR A 349 -10.27 -14.93 13.40
C THR A 349 -9.05 -14.87 12.47
N LEU A 350 -7.86 -14.83 13.06
CA LEU A 350 -6.59 -14.83 12.33
C LEU A 350 -6.45 -16.14 11.52
N GLN A 351 -6.24 -16.04 10.21
CA GLN A 351 -6.12 -17.20 9.34
C GLN A 351 -4.67 -17.66 9.23
N ILE A 352 -4.36 -18.87 9.71
CA ILE A 352 -3.04 -19.47 9.52
C ILE A 352 -2.95 -20.00 8.09
N LEU A 353 -2.14 -19.36 7.24
CA LEU A 353 -1.92 -19.80 5.86
C LEU A 353 -1.18 -21.14 5.82
N GLY A 354 -0.19 -21.27 6.69
CA GLY A 354 0.52 -22.51 6.93
C GLY A 354 1.88 -22.33 7.60
N VAL A 355 2.43 -23.46 8.01
CA VAL A 355 3.83 -23.60 8.36
C VAL A 355 4.64 -23.60 7.07
N LEU A 356 5.56 -22.66 6.93
CA LEU A 356 6.47 -22.54 5.80
C LEU A 356 7.77 -23.27 6.13
N PRO A 357 8.12 -24.36 5.41
CA PRO A 357 9.46 -24.93 5.47
C PRO A 357 10.50 -23.87 5.11
N SER A 358 11.33 -23.50 6.06
CA SER A 358 12.29 -22.39 5.96
C SER A 358 13.63 -22.80 6.55
N LYS A 359 14.74 -22.38 5.92
CA LYS A 359 16.09 -22.88 6.22
C LYS A 359 16.21 -24.40 6.08
N ILE A 360 15.59 -24.94 5.04
CA ILE A 360 15.66 -26.37 4.74
C ILE A 360 17.03 -26.70 4.13
N SER A 361 17.68 -27.76 4.61
CA SER A 361 18.99 -28.18 4.09
C SER A 361 18.89 -28.63 2.63
N THR A 362 19.86 -28.24 1.83
CA THR A 362 19.98 -28.63 0.42
C THR A 362 20.66 -29.99 0.21
N HIS A 363 21.07 -30.69 1.28
CA HIS A 363 21.72 -31.99 1.17
C HIS A 363 20.77 -33.04 0.58
N ALA A 364 21.17 -33.67 -0.52
CA ALA A 364 20.33 -34.60 -1.29
C ALA A 364 19.76 -35.75 -0.45
N GLN A 365 20.55 -36.34 0.46
CA GLN A 365 20.08 -37.41 1.35
C GLN A 365 19.01 -36.90 2.34
N TYR A 366 19.18 -35.71 2.88
CA TYR A 366 18.20 -35.10 3.78
C TYR A 366 16.88 -34.83 3.05
N LEU A 367 16.94 -34.23 1.85
CA LEU A 367 15.77 -33.97 1.01
C LEU A 367 15.04 -35.25 0.61
N LYS A 368 15.77 -36.35 0.36
CA LYS A 368 15.17 -37.63 -0.06
C LYS A 368 14.50 -38.38 1.10
N TYR A 369 15.12 -38.40 2.28
CA TYR A 369 14.70 -39.33 3.35
C TYR A 369 14.08 -38.67 4.58
N ASN A 370 14.51 -37.46 4.95
CA ASN A 370 14.12 -36.81 6.19
C ASN A 370 13.06 -35.74 5.96
N PHE A 371 13.25 -34.90 4.93
CA PHE A 371 12.35 -33.78 4.66
C PHE A 371 10.89 -34.18 4.40
N PRO A 372 10.57 -35.24 3.62
CA PRO A 372 9.19 -35.65 3.40
C PRO A 372 8.51 -36.09 4.69
N LYS A 373 9.23 -36.82 5.56
CA LYS A 373 8.73 -37.25 6.87
C LYS A 373 8.46 -36.05 7.78
N GLN A 374 9.38 -35.09 7.81
CA GLN A 374 9.22 -33.87 8.62
C GLN A 374 8.06 -32.99 8.14
N LYS A 375 7.81 -32.92 6.82
CA LYS A 375 6.63 -32.25 6.26
C LYS A 375 5.33 -32.89 6.75
N GLN A 376 5.21 -34.22 6.71
CA GLN A 376 4.00 -34.95 7.11
C GLN A 376 3.66 -34.78 8.60
N VAL A 377 4.67 -34.66 9.46
CA VAL A 377 4.46 -34.43 10.90
C VAL A 377 3.64 -33.16 11.19
N ILE A 378 3.70 -32.13 10.33
CA ILE A 378 3.00 -30.86 10.56
C ILE A 378 1.47 -31.02 10.60
N PRO A 379 0.81 -31.48 9.52
CA PRO A 379 -0.63 -31.73 9.57
C PRO A 379 -0.98 -32.85 10.55
N ASP A 380 -0.22 -33.95 10.58
CA ASP A 380 -0.57 -35.16 11.34
C ASP A 380 -0.55 -34.95 12.86
N LYS A 381 0.45 -34.21 13.35
CA LYS A 381 0.66 -34.04 14.79
C LYS A 381 0.14 -32.70 15.31
N TYR A 382 0.35 -31.62 14.56
CA TYR A 382 0.06 -30.26 15.05
C TYR A 382 -1.29 -29.73 14.53
N ASN A 383 -1.89 -30.42 13.55
CA ASN A 383 -3.13 -30.00 12.89
C ASN A 383 -3.04 -28.54 12.40
N LEU A 384 -1.93 -28.23 11.73
CA LEU A 384 -1.67 -26.94 11.10
C LEU A 384 -1.50 -27.15 9.59
N PRO A 385 -1.97 -26.20 8.76
CA PRO A 385 -1.73 -26.28 7.33
C PRO A 385 -0.23 -26.18 7.03
N LEU A 386 0.22 -26.88 6.00
CA LEU A 386 1.59 -26.81 5.49
C LEU A 386 1.59 -25.96 4.20
N MET A 387 2.61 -25.13 4.01
CA MET A 387 2.85 -24.45 2.74
C MET A 387 3.52 -25.40 1.75
N GLU A 388 3.15 -25.29 0.48
CA GLU A 388 3.78 -26.06 -0.59
C GLU A 388 5.21 -25.57 -0.83
N SER A 389 5.39 -24.24 -0.85
CA SER A 389 6.68 -23.58 -1.03
C SER A 389 7.67 -23.96 0.05
N THR A 390 8.95 -23.88 -0.28
CA THR A 390 10.06 -24.19 0.63
C THR A 390 11.18 -23.21 0.39
N ILE A 391 11.70 -22.63 1.47
CA ILE A 391 12.88 -21.76 1.44
C ILE A 391 14.06 -22.55 1.97
N SER A 392 15.03 -22.83 1.11
CA SER A 392 16.21 -23.60 1.50
C SER A 392 17.30 -22.70 2.06
N GLU A 393 18.13 -23.26 2.93
CA GLU A 393 19.31 -22.57 3.47
C GLU A 393 20.40 -22.49 2.39
N ARG A 394 20.60 -21.30 1.81
CA ARG A 394 21.64 -21.05 0.80
C ARG A 394 22.40 -19.76 1.08
N MET A 395 23.70 -19.79 0.77
CA MET A 395 24.61 -18.64 0.92
C MET A 395 24.16 -17.34 0.25
N PRO A 396 23.51 -17.34 -0.95
CA PRO A 396 23.02 -16.12 -1.58
C PRO A 396 22.08 -15.29 -0.71
N LEU A 397 21.25 -15.92 0.15
CA LEU A 397 20.34 -15.20 1.05
C LEU A 397 21.07 -14.36 2.11
N SER A 398 22.28 -14.79 2.50
CA SER A 398 23.14 -14.01 3.38
C SER A 398 23.93 -12.95 2.59
N ARG A 399 24.44 -13.31 1.40
CA ARG A 399 25.23 -12.40 0.57
C ARG A 399 24.42 -11.19 0.09
N CYS A 400 23.16 -11.35 -0.30
CA CYS A 400 22.35 -10.24 -0.81
C CYS A 400 22.11 -9.15 0.24
N ILE A 401 22.03 -9.51 1.53
CA ILE A 401 21.87 -8.55 2.64
C ILE A 401 23.20 -7.86 3.00
N ASN A 402 24.34 -8.51 2.74
CA ASN A 402 25.67 -7.99 3.08
C ASN A 402 26.39 -7.36 1.87
N GLN A 403 25.63 -6.74 0.96
CA GLN A 403 26.19 -6.00 -0.17
C GLN A 403 26.64 -4.59 0.28
N TYR A 404 27.69 -4.07 -0.36
CA TYR A 404 28.22 -2.74 -0.12
C TYR A 404 28.56 -2.05 -1.44
N VAL A 405 28.52 -0.72 -1.47
CA VAL A 405 29.03 0.11 -2.56
C VAL A 405 30.18 0.96 -2.03
N THR A 406 31.30 0.95 -2.74
CA THR A 406 32.46 1.77 -2.42
C THR A 406 32.29 3.17 -2.99
N VAL A 407 32.35 4.20 -2.13
CA VAL A 407 32.33 5.61 -2.51
C VAL A 407 33.55 6.30 -1.89
N GLY A 408 34.56 6.54 -2.72
CA GLY A 408 35.88 6.97 -2.23
C GLY A 408 36.50 5.87 -1.37
N ASP A 409 36.81 6.17 -0.11
CA ASP A 409 37.37 5.22 0.87
C ASP A 409 36.29 4.60 1.79
N LEU A 410 34.99 4.90 1.55
CA LEU A 410 33.89 4.41 2.38
C LEU A 410 33.18 3.22 1.73
N GLU A 411 32.92 2.17 2.53
CA GLU A 411 32.01 1.07 2.17
C GLU A 411 30.63 1.36 2.74
N ILE A 412 29.67 1.68 1.86
CA ILE A 412 28.30 2.00 2.24
C ILE A 412 27.43 0.74 2.07
N PRO A 413 26.70 0.27 3.11
CA PRO A 413 25.78 -0.84 2.98
C PRO A 413 24.74 -0.59 1.88
N ALA A 414 24.59 -1.56 0.98
CA ALA A 414 23.68 -1.49 -0.17
C ALA A 414 22.98 -2.86 -0.37
N PRO A 415 22.26 -3.36 0.64
CA PRO A 415 21.61 -4.66 0.56
C PRO A 415 20.63 -4.73 -0.61
N GLN A 416 20.43 -5.94 -1.13
CA GLN A 416 19.48 -6.25 -2.19
C GLN A 416 18.55 -7.38 -1.77
N SER A 417 17.32 -7.34 -2.27
CA SER A 417 16.41 -8.47 -2.23
C SER A 417 17.02 -9.62 -3.02
N ILE A 418 16.67 -10.85 -2.64
CA ILE A 418 17.15 -12.03 -3.37
C ILE A 418 16.69 -12.02 -4.84
N ILE A 419 15.57 -11.35 -5.15
CA ILE A 419 15.04 -11.24 -6.50
C ILE A 419 15.94 -10.34 -7.36
N ASP A 420 16.24 -9.14 -6.88
CA ASP A 420 17.14 -8.20 -7.59
C ASP A 420 18.57 -8.74 -7.65
N TYR A 421 19.06 -9.30 -6.54
CA TYR A 421 20.41 -9.87 -6.48
C TYR A 421 20.61 -10.99 -7.52
N ALA A 422 19.58 -11.80 -7.76
CA ALA A 422 19.63 -12.88 -8.75
C ALA A 422 19.68 -12.41 -10.21
N GLU A 423 19.34 -11.15 -10.51
CA GLU A 423 19.49 -10.58 -11.86
C GLU A 423 20.96 -10.47 -12.28
N HIS A 424 21.88 -10.48 -11.31
CA HIS A 424 23.32 -10.31 -11.55
C HIS A 424 24.18 -11.46 -10.99
N GLN A 425 23.58 -12.41 -10.27
CA GLN A 425 24.31 -13.49 -9.57
C GLN A 425 23.69 -14.84 -9.90
N ALA A 426 24.40 -15.63 -10.71
CA ALA A 426 23.89 -16.89 -11.27
C ALA A 426 23.50 -17.93 -10.21
N ASP A 427 24.18 -17.94 -9.05
CA ASP A 427 23.92 -18.91 -7.98
C ASP A 427 22.74 -18.54 -7.07
N ALA A 428 22.17 -17.33 -7.25
CA ALA A 428 21.02 -16.85 -6.48
C ALA A 428 19.65 -17.19 -7.11
N GLY A 429 19.63 -17.59 -8.39
CA GLY A 429 18.38 -17.81 -9.14
C GLY A 429 17.43 -18.83 -8.51
N VAL A 430 17.96 -19.89 -7.89
CA VAL A 430 17.12 -20.89 -7.20
C VAL A 430 16.43 -20.29 -5.98
N SER A 431 17.14 -19.49 -5.18
CA SER A 431 16.55 -18.83 -4.02
C SER A 431 15.52 -17.77 -4.43
N ALA A 432 15.76 -17.05 -5.53
CA ALA A 432 14.79 -16.12 -6.08
C ALA A 432 13.50 -16.84 -6.53
N ALA A 433 13.64 -17.95 -7.25
CA ALA A 433 12.51 -18.77 -7.70
C ALA A 433 11.68 -19.34 -6.52
N GLU A 434 12.33 -19.73 -5.41
CA GLU A 434 11.64 -20.15 -4.19
C GLU A 434 10.76 -19.03 -3.59
N PHE A 435 11.25 -17.79 -3.59
CA PHE A 435 10.47 -16.62 -3.13
C PHE A 435 9.38 -16.18 -4.11
N GLU A 436 9.59 -16.32 -5.41
CA GLU A 436 8.53 -16.12 -6.41
C GLU A 436 7.41 -17.15 -6.26
N ALA A 437 7.75 -18.43 -6.05
CA ALA A 437 6.78 -19.49 -5.79
C ALA A 437 5.98 -19.21 -4.51
N LEU A 438 6.66 -18.78 -3.44
CA LEU A 438 6.00 -18.37 -2.20
C LEU A 438 5.03 -17.20 -2.42
N ALA A 439 5.43 -16.18 -3.19
CA ALA A 439 4.56 -15.05 -3.51
C ALA A 439 3.30 -15.50 -4.29
N ILE A 440 3.45 -16.40 -5.26
CA ILE A 440 2.33 -16.97 -6.02
C ILE A 440 1.39 -17.75 -5.10
N GLU A 441 1.93 -18.63 -4.25
CA GLU A 441 1.14 -19.41 -3.30
C GLU A 441 0.39 -18.51 -2.32
N VAL A 442 1.05 -17.50 -1.75
CA VAL A 442 0.44 -16.54 -0.83
C VAL A 442 -0.70 -15.80 -1.52
N LEU A 443 -0.47 -15.24 -2.71
CA LEU A 443 -1.49 -14.54 -3.50
C LEU A 443 -2.71 -15.42 -3.77
N ALA A 444 -2.51 -16.68 -4.16
CA ALA A 444 -3.57 -17.65 -4.38
C ALA A 444 -4.39 -17.90 -3.10
N LYS A 445 -3.71 -18.15 -1.97
CA LYS A 445 -4.38 -18.46 -0.69
C LYS A 445 -5.13 -17.28 -0.08
N ILE A 446 -4.66 -16.05 -0.29
CA ILE A 446 -5.35 -14.84 0.19
C ILE A 446 -6.39 -14.30 -0.81
N GLY A 447 -6.55 -14.97 -1.95
CA GLY A 447 -7.53 -14.65 -2.99
C GLY A 447 -7.20 -13.40 -3.82
N VAL A 448 -5.94 -12.97 -3.88
CA VAL A 448 -5.46 -11.81 -4.65
C VAL A 448 -4.93 -12.27 -6.00
N LYS A 449 -5.59 -11.82 -7.08
CA LYS A 449 -5.19 -12.06 -8.47
C LYS A 449 -4.06 -11.14 -8.89
#